data_AF-A0A1Z5S3Y5-F1
#
_entry.id   AF-A0A1Z5S3Y5-F1
#
_cell.length_a   1.000
_cell.length_b   1.000
_cell.length_c   1.000
_cell.angle_alpha   90.00
_cell.angle_beta   90.00
_cell.angle_gamma   90.00
#
_symmetry.space_group_name_H-M   'P 1'
#
loop_
_entity.id
_entity.type
_entity.pdbx_description
1 polymer ?
#
loop_
_entity_poly.entity_id
_entity_poly.type
_entity_poly.pdbx_seq_one_letter_code
_entity_poly.pdbx_strand_id
1 'polypeptide(L)'
;MTTSSDPAATPAPQSPGVGGVALSSCIGDLLRFVLSSHTGACPGDDLAAFPLSPSYCVRLVNDGELFGKLEASIQRCLEEGRLPGPPAVVGIPAAEEGPEERGWELLLLEKGAELKRMYDAVDFELHVQEPYFTQLRAGAKKVEGRLATGNYNRITQGSLLLFNKCLLLNIEAVRKYSSFSEMLEAEIISNVLPGISSIVEGVKVYRKFYTEEKENSSGVLAISVSKPTSQPYITMTDILAGLGYDGLGRLLGMAKTAGTVPDGLPPPRSALLSSCMRLLQPNVKGCSLTDGARALSKHVHRSRKGWWGNFNGSDSSKNQVASETVDSLLRECCWMNVHLTQPYGPVFEIRVHEGYGARWSQDGSKIKNCLRAFVPQTSRKNIISNCDTTKKKKSISFTVIVIVHMHIAIMLLS
;
A
#
# COMPACT_ATOMS: atom_id res chain seq x y z
N MET A 1 -50.90 -5.34 -13.21
CA MET A 1 -50.04 -6.48 -12.86
C MET A 1 -48.81 -5.92 -12.18
N THR A 2 -48.62 -6.19 -10.89
CA THR A 2 -47.41 -5.81 -10.14
C THR A 2 -46.37 -6.91 -10.33
N THR A 3 -45.31 -6.63 -11.10
CA THR A 3 -44.17 -7.54 -11.24
C THR A 3 -43.38 -7.56 -9.93
N SER A 4 -43.49 -8.64 -9.16
CA SER A 4 -42.57 -8.91 -8.07
C SER A 4 -41.18 -9.14 -8.62
N SER A 5 -40.25 -8.22 -8.36
CA SER A 5 -38.83 -8.47 -8.55
C SER A 5 -38.36 -9.40 -7.43
N ASP A 6 -38.19 -10.69 -7.73
CA ASP A 6 -37.53 -11.60 -6.79
C ASP A 6 -36.14 -11.05 -6.44
N PRO A 7 -35.73 -11.06 -5.16
CA PRO A 7 -34.39 -10.65 -4.77
C PRO A 7 -33.38 -11.61 -5.40
N ALA A 8 -32.41 -11.07 -6.15
CA ALA A 8 -31.42 -11.87 -6.87
C ALA A 8 -30.72 -12.85 -5.92
N ALA A 9 -30.80 -14.15 -6.25
CA ALA A 9 -30.24 -15.21 -5.42
C ALA A 9 -28.75 -14.98 -5.16
N THR A 10 -28.34 -15.04 -3.89
CA THR A 10 -26.95 -14.83 -3.52
C THR A 10 -26.10 -15.98 -4.07
N PRO A 11 -24.98 -15.72 -4.77
CA PRO A 11 -24.17 -16.79 -5.36
C PRO A 11 -23.71 -17.76 -4.28
N ALA A 12 -23.97 -19.05 -4.50
CA ALA A 12 -23.63 -20.11 -3.56
C ALA A 12 -22.10 -20.18 -3.34
N PRO A 13 -21.62 -20.51 -2.12
CA PRO A 13 -20.21 -20.77 -1.88
C PRO A 13 -19.67 -21.82 -2.84
N GLN A 14 -18.58 -21.49 -3.55
CA GLN A 14 -17.94 -22.42 -4.47
C GLN A 14 -17.36 -23.63 -3.71
N SER A 15 -17.17 -24.77 -4.37
CA SER A 15 -16.45 -25.90 -3.77
C SER A 15 -14.97 -25.55 -3.66
N PRO A 16 -14.26 -25.93 -2.57
CA PRO A 16 -12.83 -25.66 -2.44
C PRO A 16 -12.04 -26.21 -3.64
N GLY A 17 -10.89 -25.58 -3.92
CA GLY A 17 -9.91 -26.10 -4.86
C GLY A 17 -9.33 -27.45 -4.43
N VAL A 18 -8.47 -28.01 -5.29
CA VAL A 18 -7.67 -29.20 -4.95
C VAL A 18 -6.20 -28.86 -5.14
N GLY A 19 -5.42 -28.97 -4.07
CA GLY A 19 -4.00 -28.63 -4.04
C GLY A 19 -3.70 -27.55 -2.99
N GLY A 20 -2.46 -27.55 -2.49
CA GLY A 20 -2.03 -26.63 -1.43
C GLY A 20 -2.14 -25.16 -1.84
N VAL A 21 -2.43 -24.31 -0.86
CA VAL A 21 -2.70 -22.89 -1.11
C VAL A 21 -1.40 -22.11 -1.21
N ALA A 22 -0.99 -21.76 -2.44
CA ALA A 22 0.23 -20.99 -2.68
C ALA A 22 0.18 -19.61 -2.00
N LEU A 23 1.12 -19.34 -1.09
CA LEU A 23 1.23 -18.06 -0.35
C LEU A 23 1.12 -16.83 -1.26
N SER A 24 1.77 -16.85 -2.43
CA SER A 24 1.77 -15.74 -3.39
C SER A 24 0.38 -15.34 -3.91
N SER A 25 -0.58 -16.27 -4.01
CA SER A 25 -1.96 -15.95 -4.42
C SER A 25 -2.81 -15.36 -3.29
N CYS A 26 -2.24 -15.24 -2.09
CA CYS A 26 -2.92 -14.85 -0.86
C CYS A 26 -2.36 -13.58 -0.19
N ILE A 27 -1.14 -13.14 -0.57
CA ILE A 27 -0.49 -11.97 0.05
C ILE A 27 -1.35 -10.71 -0.05
N GLY A 28 -1.99 -10.43 -1.20
CA GLY A 28 -2.88 -9.27 -1.35
C GLY A 28 -4.10 -9.30 -0.43
N ASP A 29 -4.73 -10.47 -0.26
CA ASP A 29 -5.90 -10.61 0.60
C ASP A 29 -5.53 -10.54 2.09
N LEU A 30 -4.38 -11.14 2.47
CA LEU A 30 -3.80 -11.05 3.80
C LEU A 30 -3.37 -9.62 4.17
N LEU A 31 -2.65 -8.95 3.28
CA LEU A 31 -2.21 -7.55 3.42
C LEU A 31 -3.42 -6.61 3.55
N ARG A 32 -4.44 -6.80 2.70
CA ARG A 32 -5.68 -6.02 2.74
C ARG A 32 -6.42 -6.23 4.05
N PHE A 33 -6.52 -7.46 4.54
CA PHE A 33 -7.17 -7.76 5.82
C PHE A 33 -6.46 -7.09 7.01
N VAL A 34 -5.12 -7.16 7.07
CA VAL A 34 -4.34 -6.53 8.15
C VAL A 34 -4.43 -5.01 8.09
N LEU A 35 -4.20 -4.39 6.93
CA LEU A 35 -4.28 -2.93 6.79
C LEU A 35 -5.71 -2.42 7.07
N SER A 36 -6.75 -3.10 6.56
CA SER A 36 -8.15 -2.74 6.80
C SER A 36 -8.52 -2.79 8.29
N SER A 37 -8.01 -3.78 9.02
CA SER A 37 -8.23 -3.91 10.48
C SER A 37 -7.66 -2.74 11.28
N HIS A 38 -6.70 -1.99 10.73
CA HIS A 38 -6.09 -0.81 11.36
C HIS A 38 -6.57 0.53 10.76
N THR A 39 -7.67 0.55 10.01
CA THR A 39 -8.28 1.79 9.47
C THR A 39 -9.19 2.52 10.46
N GLY A 40 -9.68 1.82 11.48
CA GLY A 40 -10.54 2.38 12.52
C GLY A 40 -9.74 2.85 13.74
N ALA A 41 -9.93 4.11 14.14
CA ALA A 41 -9.50 4.60 15.45
C ALA A 41 -10.57 4.28 16.50
N CYS A 42 -10.54 3.07 17.06
CA CYS A 42 -11.42 2.68 18.17
C CYS A 42 -10.90 3.28 19.50
N PRO A 43 -11.62 4.22 20.14
CA PRO A 43 -11.20 4.76 21.43
C PRO A 43 -11.65 3.81 22.55
N GLY A 44 -10.76 2.91 22.97
CA GLY A 44 -11.01 2.02 24.11
C GLY A 44 -10.23 0.71 24.11
N ASP A 45 -9.77 0.22 22.95
CA ASP A 45 -8.93 -0.98 22.88
C ASP A 45 -7.44 -0.62 22.99
N ASP A 46 -6.76 -1.10 24.05
CA ASP A 46 -5.30 -1.10 24.18
C ASP A 46 -4.65 -2.16 23.24
N LEU A 47 -4.93 -2.04 21.94
CA LEU A 47 -4.17 -2.73 20.91
C LEU A 47 -2.76 -2.13 20.85
N ALA A 48 -1.78 -2.93 21.31
CA ALA A 48 -0.37 -2.55 21.36
C ALA A 48 0.06 -1.88 20.04
N ALA A 49 0.60 -0.66 20.16
CA ALA A 49 0.58 0.35 19.11
C ALA A 49 1.14 -0.13 17.76
N PHE A 50 0.24 -0.45 16.82
CA PHE A 50 0.60 -0.64 15.42
C PHE A 50 1.17 0.70 14.89
N PRO A 51 2.41 0.73 14.37
CA PRO A 51 3.14 2.00 14.19
C PRO A 51 2.63 2.83 13.01
N LEU A 52 1.80 2.25 12.13
CA LEU A 52 1.23 2.93 10.96
C LEU A 52 -0.08 3.63 11.32
N SER A 53 -0.21 4.90 10.95
CA SER A 53 -1.41 5.69 11.23
C SER A 53 -2.63 5.17 10.45
N PRO A 54 -3.85 5.27 10.99
CA PRO A 54 -5.05 4.83 10.29
C PRO A 54 -5.24 5.52 8.93
N SER A 55 -4.84 6.79 8.79
CA SER A 55 -4.84 7.52 7.52
C SER A 55 -3.86 6.96 6.49
N TYR A 56 -2.69 6.49 6.91
CA TYR A 56 -1.72 5.80 6.05
C TYR A 56 -2.28 4.45 5.58
N CYS A 57 -2.86 3.66 6.49
CA CYS A 57 -3.52 2.39 6.17
C CYS A 57 -4.70 2.57 5.19
N VAL A 58 -5.58 3.54 5.44
CA VAL A 58 -6.69 3.90 4.53
C VAL A 58 -6.18 4.30 3.15
N ARG A 59 -5.09 5.09 3.08
CA ARG A 59 -4.48 5.47 1.80
C ARG A 59 -3.89 4.29 1.05
N LEU A 60 -3.20 3.36 1.72
CA LEU A 60 -2.67 2.16 1.07
C LEU A 60 -3.79 1.25 0.53
N VAL A 61 -4.85 1.02 1.30
CA VAL A 61 -5.95 0.11 0.91
C VAL A 61 -6.76 0.67 -0.27
N ASN A 62 -6.98 1.98 -0.33
CA ASN A 62 -7.81 2.62 -1.36
C ASN A 62 -7.04 2.99 -2.65
N ASP A 63 -5.71 3.05 -2.62
CA ASP A 63 -4.88 3.44 -3.76
C ASP A 63 -4.35 2.19 -4.48
N GLY A 64 -5.09 1.70 -5.47
CA GLY A 64 -4.81 0.42 -6.13
C GLY A 64 -3.44 0.32 -6.80
N GLU A 65 -2.86 1.43 -7.27
CA GLU A 65 -1.48 1.45 -7.81
C GLU A 65 -0.45 1.21 -6.71
N LEU A 66 -0.64 1.84 -5.53
CA LEU A 66 0.25 1.65 -4.38
C LEU A 66 0.04 0.31 -3.69
N PHE A 67 -1.20 -0.16 -3.57
CA PHE A 67 -1.52 -1.47 -3.02
C PHE A 67 -0.85 -2.58 -3.83
N GLY A 68 -1.07 -2.61 -5.15
CA GLY A 68 -0.49 -3.64 -6.02
C GLY A 68 1.05 -3.58 -6.05
N LYS A 69 1.63 -2.38 -5.97
CA LYS A 69 3.09 -2.22 -5.85
C LYS A 69 3.63 -2.75 -4.52
N LEU A 70 2.94 -2.51 -3.41
CA LEU A 70 3.32 -3.02 -2.09
C LEU A 70 3.16 -4.54 -2.02
N GLU A 71 2.04 -5.08 -2.49
CA GLU A 71 1.75 -6.51 -2.60
C GLU A 71 2.84 -7.26 -3.38
N ALA A 72 3.13 -6.85 -4.61
CA ALA A 72 4.15 -7.47 -5.45
C ALA A 72 5.57 -7.30 -4.87
N SER A 73 5.83 -6.20 -4.16
CA SER A 73 7.13 -5.99 -3.50
C SER A 73 7.29 -6.86 -2.25
N ILE A 74 6.25 -7.00 -1.42
CA ILE A 74 6.24 -7.94 -0.30
C ILE A 74 6.43 -9.37 -0.81
N GLN A 75 5.65 -9.81 -1.80
CA GLN A 75 5.78 -11.15 -2.39
C GLN A 75 7.23 -11.45 -2.79
N ARG A 76 7.84 -10.59 -3.61
CA ARG A 76 9.24 -10.75 -4.02
C ARG A 76 10.20 -10.76 -2.83
N CYS A 77 9.96 -9.96 -1.78
CA CYS A 77 10.83 -9.98 -0.60
C CYS A 77 10.72 -11.29 0.20
N LEU A 78 9.54 -11.92 0.26
CA LEU A 78 9.36 -13.23 0.91
C LEU A 78 9.92 -14.38 0.05
N GLU A 79 10.01 -14.20 -1.27
CA GLU A 79 10.61 -15.16 -2.22
C GLU A 79 12.14 -15.04 -2.32
N GLU A 80 12.68 -13.81 -2.36
CA GLU A 80 14.11 -13.52 -2.55
C GLU A 80 14.89 -13.29 -1.23
N GLY A 81 14.20 -13.06 -0.11
CA GLY A 81 14.81 -12.83 1.22
C GLY A 81 15.54 -11.48 1.38
N ARG A 82 15.29 -10.52 0.48
CA ARG A 82 15.97 -9.21 0.42
C ARG A 82 15.03 -8.09 0.03
N LEU A 83 15.37 -6.84 0.36
CA LEU A 83 14.62 -5.66 -0.13
C LEU A 83 15.06 -5.25 -1.55
N PRO A 84 14.24 -4.45 -2.27
CA PRO A 84 14.69 -3.77 -3.49
C PRO A 84 15.88 -2.84 -3.18
N GLY A 85 16.80 -2.62 -4.12
CA GLY A 85 17.92 -1.69 -3.93
C GLY A 85 17.49 -0.21 -3.77
N PRO A 86 18.33 0.66 -3.18
CA PRO A 86 17.99 2.06 -2.93
C PRO A 86 17.71 2.84 -4.23
N PRO A 87 16.67 3.71 -4.29
CA PRO A 87 16.38 4.51 -5.48
C PRO A 87 17.55 5.42 -5.86
N ALA A 88 18.11 5.26 -7.05
CA ALA A 88 19.41 5.81 -7.42
C ALA A 88 19.33 6.87 -8.54
N VAL A 89 19.80 8.09 -8.25
CA VAL A 89 19.80 9.23 -9.18
C VAL A 89 21.16 9.94 -9.18
N VAL A 90 21.63 10.33 -10.37
CA VAL A 90 22.90 11.02 -10.56
C VAL A 90 22.96 12.31 -9.73
N GLY A 91 23.87 12.33 -8.75
CA GLY A 91 24.11 13.47 -7.86
C GLY A 91 23.36 13.43 -6.53
N ILE A 92 22.53 12.40 -6.29
CA ILE A 92 22.08 11.99 -4.95
C ILE A 92 22.89 10.73 -4.59
N PRO A 93 23.62 10.69 -3.46
CA PRO A 93 24.21 9.44 -3.00
C PRO A 93 23.10 8.40 -2.77
N ALA A 94 23.32 7.15 -3.19
CA ALA A 94 22.49 6.05 -2.69
C ALA A 94 22.63 5.99 -1.16
N ALA A 95 21.57 5.58 -0.46
CA ALA A 95 21.71 5.19 0.93
C ALA A 95 22.65 3.98 1.01
N GLU A 96 23.63 4.01 1.91
CA GLU A 96 24.46 2.84 2.21
C GLU A 96 23.66 1.85 3.07
N GLU A 97 23.88 0.55 2.86
CA GLU A 97 23.10 -0.53 3.48
C GLU A 97 23.29 -0.55 5.01
N GLY A 98 22.35 0.09 5.70
CA GLY A 98 22.40 0.30 7.14
C GLY A 98 22.14 -0.96 7.97
N PRO A 99 22.41 -0.93 9.29
CA PRO A 99 21.98 -1.99 10.20
C PRO A 99 20.44 -2.12 10.24
N GLU A 100 19.72 -1.04 9.95
CA GLU A 100 18.26 -0.99 9.80
C GLU A 100 17.78 -1.91 8.67
N GLU A 101 18.39 -1.83 7.50
CA GLU A 101 17.98 -2.60 6.32
C GLU A 101 18.24 -4.10 6.49
N ARG A 102 19.39 -4.48 7.08
CA ARG A 102 19.66 -5.86 7.48
C ARG A 102 18.68 -6.39 8.53
N GLY A 103 18.16 -5.53 9.40
CA GLY A 103 17.10 -5.88 10.34
C GLY A 103 15.80 -6.24 9.62
N TRP A 104 15.42 -5.47 8.61
CA TRP A 104 14.25 -5.77 7.77
C TRP A 104 14.42 -7.05 6.95
N GLU A 105 15.61 -7.32 6.39
CA GLU A 105 15.86 -8.55 5.63
C GLU A 105 15.80 -9.80 6.50
N LEU A 106 16.37 -9.77 7.70
CA LEU A 106 16.22 -10.85 8.68
C LEU A 106 14.76 -11.08 9.08
N LEU A 107 14.00 -10.00 9.34
CA LEU A 107 12.57 -10.06 9.64
C LEU A 107 11.77 -10.69 8.49
N LEU A 108 12.00 -10.25 7.25
CA LEU A 108 11.33 -10.77 6.06
C LEU A 108 11.66 -12.25 5.79
N LEU A 109 12.90 -12.66 6.04
CA LEU A 109 13.33 -14.05 5.90
C LEU A 109 12.67 -14.95 6.97
N GLU A 110 12.71 -14.55 8.23
CA GLU A 110 12.12 -15.31 9.35
C GLU A 110 10.59 -15.41 9.21
N LYS A 111 9.92 -14.25 9.08
CA LYS A 111 8.45 -14.16 9.00
C LYS A 111 7.91 -14.64 7.66
N GLY A 112 8.68 -14.53 6.59
CA GLY A 112 8.38 -15.17 5.30
C GLY A 112 8.41 -16.70 5.40
N ALA A 113 9.42 -17.27 6.08
CA ALA A 113 9.48 -18.71 6.34
C ALA A 113 8.42 -19.18 7.37
N GLU A 114 7.99 -18.33 8.30
CA GLU A 114 6.84 -18.57 9.17
C GLU A 114 5.53 -18.61 8.36
N LEU A 115 5.22 -17.56 7.57
CA LEU A 115 4.06 -17.53 6.68
C LEU A 115 4.05 -18.72 5.73
N LYS A 116 5.15 -18.98 5.00
CA LYS A 116 5.20 -20.08 4.03
C LYS A 116 4.86 -21.43 4.67
N ARG A 117 5.38 -21.73 5.86
CA ARG A 117 5.04 -22.97 6.58
C ARG A 117 3.56 -23.06 6.98
N MET A 118 2.88 -21.95 7.23
CA MET A 118 1.43 -21.97 7.47
C MET A 118 0.65 -22.30 6.20
N TYR A 119 1.01 -21.70 5.05
CA TYR A 119 0.30 -21.88 3.78
C TYR A 119 0.61 -23.23 3.12
N ASP A 120 1.86 -23.69 3.15
CA ASP A 120 2.28 -25.02 2.69
C ASP A 120 1.58 -26.17 3.47
N ALA A 121 1.02 -25.88 4.65
CA ALA A 121 0.27 -26.82 5.49
C ALA A 121 -1.27 -26.73 5.34
N VAL A 122 -1.80 -25.89 4.43
CA VAL A 122 -3.23 -25.78 4.17
C VAL A 122 -3.65 -26.68 3.01
N ASP A 123 -4.49 -27.68 3.31
CA ASP A 123 -5.10 -28.56 2.32
C ASP A 123 -6.25 -27.89 1.54
N PHE A 124 -6.98 -26.95 2.15
CA PHE A 124 -8.20 -26.37 1.60
C PHE A 124 -8.39 -24.87 1.95
N GLU A 125 -8.70 -24.07 0.92
CA GLU A 125 -9.21 -22.69 1.06
C GLU A 125 -10.74 -22.68 1.07
N LEU A 126 -11.37 -21.91 1.97
CA LEU A 126 -12.81 -21.65 1.96
C LEU A 126 -13.13 -20.15 2.01
N HIS A 127 -14.14 -19.74 1.24
CA HIS A 127 -14.72 -18.40 1.35
C HIS A 127 -15.96 -18.39 2.26
N VAL A 128 -16.07 -17.36 3.12
CA VAL A 128 -17.17 -17.09 4.05
C VAL A 128 -17.51 -15.60 4.03
N GLN A 129 -18.80 -15.28 3.97
CA GLN A 129 -19.30 -13.89 4.00
C GLN A 129 -19.42 -13.35 5.44
N GLU A 130 -19.43 -12.03 5.59
CA GLU A 130 -19.79 -11.42 6.87
C GLU A 130 -21.30 -11.58 7.18
N PRO A 131 -21.71 -11.68 8.47
CA PRO A 131 -20.90 -11.54 9.69
C PRO A 131 -20.12 -12.80 10.10
N TYR A 132 -20.28 -13.91 9.36
CA TYR A 132 -19.77 -15.22 9.77
C TYR A 132 -18.25 -15.30 9.79
N PHE A 133 -17.56 -14.54 8.92
CA PHE A 133 -16.09 -14.46 8.93
C PHE A 133 -15.56 -13.79 10.20
N THR A 134 -16.11 -12.64 10.60
CA THR A 134 -15.78 -12.00 11.88
C THR A 134 -16.15 -12.87 13.07
N GLN A 135 -17.28 -13.59 13.03
CA GLN A 135 -17.68 -14.54 14.09
C GLN A 135 -16.72 -15.74 14.21
N LEU A 136 -16.18 -16.27 13.10
CA LEU A 136 -15.13 -17.30 13.09
C LEU A 136 -13.82 -16.75 13.67
N ARG A 137 -13.39 -15.55 13.22
CA ARG A 137 -12.18 -14.87 13.72
C ARG A 137 -12.22 -14.66 15.24
N ALA A 138 -13.39 -14.38 15.79
CA ALA A 138 -13.65 -14.19 17.21
C ALA A 138 -13.89 -15.50 18.01
N GLY A 139 -13.97 -16.66 17.36
CA GLY A 139 -14.26 -17.94 18.01
C GLY A 139 -15.70 -18.10 18.52
N ALA A 140 -16.60 -17.17 18.15
CA ALA A 140 -18.02 -17.24 18.48
C ALA A 140 -18.74 -18.29 17.61
N LYS A 141 -18.41 -18.32 16.30
CA LYS A 141 -18.80 -19.39 15.38
C LYS A 141 -17.72 -20.47 15.43
N LYS A 142 -18.14 -21.72 15.67
CA LYS A 142 -17.27 -22.90 15.89
C LYS A 142 -17.54 -24.03 14.91
N VAL A 143 -18.63 -23.96 14.15
CA VAL A 143 -19.01 -24.97 13.17
C VAL A 143 -19.34 -24.25 11.86
N GLU A 144 -18.78 -24.70 10.75
CA GLU A 144 -19.16 -24.25 9.41
C GLU A 144 -20.00 -25.30 8.68
N GLY A 145 -21.15 -24.88 8.18
CA GLY A 145 -22.12 -25.74 7.48
C GLY A 145 -22.01 -25.59 5.97
N ARG A 146 -21.92 -26.71 5.25
CA ARG A 146 -21.85 -26.79 3.78
C ARG A 146 -22.66 -27.97 3.27
N LEU A 147 -23.06 -27.96 1.99
CA LEU A 147 -23.52 -29.21 1.35
C LEU A 147 -22.34 -30.17 1.20
N ALA A 148 -22.53 -31.46 1.46
CA ALA A 148 -21.50 -32.49 1.35
C ALA A 148 -21.23 -32.88 -0.13
N THR A 149 -20.81 -31.89 -0.93
CA THR A 149 -20.64 -31.98 -2.39
C THR A 149 -19.18 -31.81 -2.81
N GLY A 150 -18.79 -32.43 -3.94
CA GLY A 150 -17.49 -32.21 -4.56
C GLY A 150 -16.31 -32.38 -3.58
N ASN A 151 -15.44 -31.37 -3.53
CA ASN A 151 -14.22 -31.40 -2.73
C ASN A 151 -14.46 -31.24 -1.21
N TYR A 152 -15.64 -30.77 -0.77
CA TYR A 152 -16.00 -30.72 0.65
C TYR A 152 -15.92 -32.12 1.31
N ASN A 153 -16.16 -33.20 0.55
CA ASN A 153 -16.02 -34.58 1.04
C ASN A 153 -14.58 -35.04 1.30
N ARG A 154 -13.57 -34.24 0.93
CA ARG A 154 -12.14 -34.54 1.16
C ARG A 154 -11.59 -33.89 2.43
N ILE A 155 -12.37 -33.02 3.07
CA ILE A 155 -12.01 -32.34 4.30
C ILE A 155 -12.01 -33.35 5.46
N THR A 156 -10.88 -33.46 6.16
CA THR A 156 -10.66 -34.44 7.25
C THR A 156 -10.29 -33.77 8.56
N GLN A 157 -10.57 -34.45 9.68
CA GLN A 157 -10.14 -34.02 11.01
C GLN A 157 -8.60 -33.94 11.09
N GLY A 158 -8.08 -32.93 11.77
CA GLY A 158 -6.65 -32.68 11.95
C GLY A 158 -5.98 -31.85 10.85
N SER A 159 -6.62 -31.69 9.69
CA SER A 159 -6.16 -30.76 8.63
C SER A 159 -6.41 -29.30 9.00
N LEU A 160 -5.72 -28.39 8.28
CA LEU A 160 -5.90 -26.94 8.38
C LEU A 160 -6.82 -26.40 7.29
N LEU A 161 -7.67 -25.42 7.67
CA LEU A 161 -8.48 -24.62 6.77
C LEU A 161 -8.01 -23.17 6.75
N LEU A 162 -7.98 -22.59 5.56
CA LEU A 162 -7.74 -21.16 5.38
C LEU A 162 -9.02 -20.46 4.91
N PHE A 163 -9.57 -19.63 5.78
CA PHE A 163 -10.77 -18.84 5.53
C PHE A 163 -10.42 -17.46 4.96
N ASN A 164 -11.04 -17.11 3.83
CA ASN A 164 -10.82 -15.86 3.07
C ASN A 164 -9.33 -15.54 2.88
N LYS A 165 -8.51 -16.58 2.66
CA LYS A 165 -7.05 -16.52 2.48
C LYS A 165 -6.21 -15.94 3.64
N CYS A 166 -6.80 -15.59 4.78
CA CYS A 166 -6.09 -14.85 5.84
C CYS A 166 -6.36 -15.32 7.29
N LEU A 167 -7.42 -16.11 7.52
CA LEU A 167 -7.76 -16.69 8.83
C LEU A 167 -7.49 -18.20 8.81
N LEU A 168 -6.55 -18.68 9.62
CA LEU A 168 -6.20 -20.10 9.70
C LEU A 168 -6.98 -20.76 10.85
N LEU A 169 -7.62 -21.91 10.60
CA LEU A 169 -8.35 -22.68 11.62
C LEU A 169 -8.03 -24.18 11.52
N ASN A 170 -8.00 -24.87 12.67
CA ASN A 170 -7.87 -26.34 12.73
C ASN A 170 -9.24 -26.99 12.50
N ILE A 171 -9.30 -28.16 11.86
CA ILE A 171 -10.51 -28.98 11.80
C ILE A 171 -10.55 -29.95 12.98
N GLU A 172 -11.40 -29.65 13.96
CA GLU A 172 -11.61 -30.47 15.16
C GLU A 172 -12.42 -31.73 14.88
N ALA A 173 -13.39 -31.65 13.98
CA ALA A 173 -14.22 -32.77 13.55
C ALA A 173 -14.97 -32.45 12.25
N VAL A 174 -15.32 -33.49 11.49
CA VAL A 174 -16.19 -33.39 10.32
C VAL A 174 -17.34 -34.38 10.50
N ARG A 175 -18.59 -33.89 10.52
CA ARG A 175 -19.81 -34.69 10.68
C ARG A 175 -20.74 -34.52 9.48
N LYS A 176 -21.54 -35.55 9.22
CA LYS A 176 -22.51 -35.59 8.12
C LYS A 176 -23.92 -35.76 8.64
N TYR A 177 -24.86 -35.04 8.04
CA TYR A 177 -26.27 -34.99 8.41
C TYR A 177 -27.14 -35.10 7.15
N SER A 178 -28.38 -35.54 7.30
CA SER A 178 -29.35 -35.58 6.20
C SER A 178 -29.81 -34.18 5.77
N SER A 179 -29.90 -33.24 6.71
CA SER A 179 -30.45 -31.90 6.50
C SER A 179 -29.76 -30.82 7.34
N PHE A 180 -29.98 -29.55 6.98
CA PHE A 180 -29.55 -28.40 7.78
C PHE A 180 -30.32 -28.29 9.10
N SER A 181 -31.57 -28.78 9.19
CA SER A 181 -32.31 -28.80 10.47
C SER A 181 -31.62 -29.72 11.48
N GLU A 182 -31.40 -30.97 11.08
CA GLU A 182 -30.71 -31.98 11.89
C GLU A 182 -29.31 -31.50 12.32
N MET A 183 -28.56 -30.89 11.38
CA MET A 183 -27.26 -30.30 11.68
C MET A 183 -27.36 -29.17 12.72
N LEU A 184 -28.30 -28.22 12.57
CA LEU A 184 -28.45 -27.08 13.47
C LEU A 184 -28.95 -27.48 14.87
N GLU A 185 -29.69 -28.58 14.96
CA GLU A 185 -30.11 -29.20 16.21
C GLU A 185 -28.94 -29.91 16.90
N ALA A 186 -28.19 -30.75 16.18
CA ALA A 186 -27.10 -31.56 16.73
C ALA A 186 -25.81 -30.77 17.05
N GLU A 187 -25.47 -29.76 16.25
CA GLU A 187 -24.27 -28.92 16.44
C GLU A 187 -24.49 -27.76 17.42
N ILE A 188 -25.73 -27.57 17.87
CA ILE A 188 -26.26 -26.40 18.59
C ILE A 188 -26.17 -25.13 17.72
N ILE A 189 -27.32 -24.60 17.29
CA ILE A 189 -27.43 -23.46 16.37
C ILE A 189 -26.54 -22.26 16.71
N SER A 190 -26.31 -21.94 17.99
CA SER A 190 -25.42 -20.83 18.39
C SER A 190 -23.95 -21.03 18.03
N ASN A 191 -23.46 -22.27 17.89
CA ASN A 191 -22.11 -22.57 17.39
C ASN A 191 -22.00 -22.42 15.85
N VAL A 192 -23.11 -22.63 15.14
CA VAL A 192 -23.17 -22.63 13.66
C VAL A 192 -23.49 -21.23 13.11
N LEU A 193 -24.48 -20.57 13.71
CA LEU A 193 -25.03 -19.27 13.31
C LEU A 193 -25.23 -18.36 14.54
N PRO A 194 -24.15 -17.87 15.17
CA PRO A 194 -24.24 -16.98 16.33
C PRO A 194 -25.18 -15.79 16.09
N GLY A 195 -26.08 -15.55 17.04
CA GLY A 195 -27.15 -14.54 16.96
C GLY A 195 -28.50 -15.08 16.47
N ILE A 196 -28.58 -16.33 16.00
CA ILE A 196 -29.83 -17.00 15.64
C ILE A 196 -30.17 -18.08 16.68
N SER A 197 -31.43 -18.13 17.13
CA SER A 197 -31.93 -19.07 18.15
C SER A 197 -32.99 -20.05 17.62
N SER A 198 -33.56 -19.81 16.44
CA SER A 198 -34.59 -20.67 15.83
C SER A 198 -33.99 -21.49 14.69
N ILE A 199 -34.17 -22.81 14.74
CA ILE A 199 -33.74 -23.75 13.69
C ILE A 199 -34.36 -23.35 12.34
N VAL A 200 -35.63 -22.95 12.32
CA VAL A 200 -36.35 -22.52 11.10
C VAL A 200 -35.70 -21.28 10.48
N GLU A 201 -35.26 -20.31 11.29
CA GLU A 201 -34.53 -19.15 10.78
C GLU A 201 -33.10 -19.50 10.34
N GLY A 202 -32.46 -20.47 11.01
CA GLY A 202 -31.16 -21.01 10.59
C GLY A 202 -31.22 -21.71 9.23
N VAL A 203 -32.25 -22.53 8.97
CA VAL A 203 -32.47 -23.15 7.66
C VAL A 203 -32.74 -22.09 6.59
N LYS A 204 -33.51 -21.03 6.90
CA LYS A 204 -33.71 -19.88 5.98
C LYS A 204 -32.41 -19.14 5.61
N VAL A 205 -31.37 -19.18 6.46
CA VAL A 205 -30.04 -18.67 6.06
C VAL A 205 -29.45 -19.55 4.95
N TYR A 206 -29.43 -20.87 5.12
CA TYR A 206 -28.89 -21.80 4.13
C TYR A 206 -29.69 -21.80 2.82
N ARG A 207 -31.02 -21.59 2.88
CA ARG A 207 -31.90 -21.45 1.70
C ARG A 207 -31.54 -20.29 0.76
N LYS A 208 -30.77 -19.29 1.22
CA LYS A 208 -30.25 -18.21 0.37
C LYS A 208 -29.17 -18.68 -0.62
N PHE A 209 -28.58 -19.86 -0.37
CA PHE A 209 -27.46 -20.43 -1.13
C PHE A 209 -27.77 -21.84 -1.69
N TYR A 210 -28.62 -22.61 -1.01
CA TYR A 210 -28.85 -24.04 -1.29
C TYR A 210 -30.35 -24.38 -1.33
N THR A 211 -30.76 -25.00 -2.44
CA THR A 211 -32.13 -25.51 -2.64
C THR A 211 -32.32 -26.89 -1.99
N GLU A 212 -33.57 -27.28 -1.73
CA GLU A 212 -33.88 -28.50 -0.95
C GLU A 212 -33.50 -29.76 -1.73
N GLU A 213 -33.57 -29.74 -3.06
CA GLU A 213 -33.20 -30.88 -3.91
C GLU A 213 -31.70 -31.14 -3.86
N LYS A 214 -30.88 -30.08 -3.72
CA LYS A 214 -29.42 -30.19 -3.57
C LYS A 214 -29.01 -30.71 -2.19
N GLU A 215 -29.76 -30.33 -1.16
CA GLU A 215 -29.62 -30.86 0.20
C GLU A 215 -30.01 -32.35 0.24
N ASN A 216 -31.21 -32.69 -0.20
CA ASN A 216 -31.74 -34.06 -0.19
C ASN A 216 -30.91 -35.04 -1.04
N SER A 217 -30.23 -34.56 -2.09
CA SER A 217 -29.36 -35.39 -2.95
C SER A 217 -27.89 -35.48 -2.48
N SER A 218 -27.43 -34.62 -1.57
CA SER A 218 -26.02 -34.53 -1.18
C SER A 218 -25.76 -34.74 0.32
N GLY A 219 -26.75 -34.45 1.16
CA GLY A 219 -26.56 -34.27 2.60
C GLY A 219 -25.79 -33.00 2.95
N VAL A 220 -25.65 -32.79 4.26
CA VAL A 220 -25.00 -31.63 4.87
C VAL A 220 -23.72 -32.06 5.60
N LEU A 221 -22.71 -31.20 5.54
CA LEU A 221 -21.42 -31.34 6.21
C LEU A 221 -21.28 -30.26 7.28
N ALA A 222 -21.05 -30.67 8.52
CA ALA A 222 -20.64 -29.80 9.61
C ALA A 222 -19.13 -29.93 9.82
N ILE A 223 -18.42 -28.81 9.72
CA ILE A 223 -16.98 -28.72 9.93
C ILE A 223 -16.76 -27.99 11.27
N SER A 224 -16.46 -28.73 12.33
CA SER A 224 -16.07 -28.14 13.62
C SER A 224 -14.65 -27.58 13.52
N VAL A 225 -14.47 -26.34 13.99
CA VAL A 225 -13.20 -25.61 13.85
C VAL A 225 -12.74 -24.97 15.15
N SER A 226 -11.43 -24.94 15.36
CA SER A 226 -10.77 -24.18 16.44
C SER A 226 -9.71 -23.23 15.89
N LYS A 227 -9.29 -22.27 16.72
CA LYS A 227 -8.34 -21.23 16.33
C LYS A 227 -6.92 -21.58 16.84
N PRO A 228 -5.95 -21.93 15.98
CA PRO A 228 -4.56 -22.08 16.38
C PRO A 228 -3.96 -20.74 16.83
N THR A 229 -2.96 -20.82 17.72
CA THR A 229 -2.25 -19.67 18.29
C THR A 229 -1.52 -18.85 17.22
N SER A 230 -0.86 -19.53 16.28
CA SER A 230 -0.23 -18.91 15.12
C SER A 230 -1.28 -18.57 14.05
N GLN A 231 -1.17 -17.39 13.46
CA GLN A 231 -2.12 -16.87 12.47
C GLN A 231 -1.39 -16.03 11.42
N PRO A 232 -1.65 -16.21 10.11
CA PRO A 232 -1.01 -15.43 9.05
C PRO A 232 -1.11 -13.92 9.25
N TYR A 233 -2.24 -13.44 9.77
CA TYR A 233 -2.47 -12.01 9.98
C TYR A 233 -1.64 -11.43 11.13
N ILE A 234 -1.21 -12.23 12.11
CA ILE A 234 -0.29 -11.79 13.16
C ILE A 234 1.11 -11.65 12.54
N THR A 235 1.58 -12.70 11.85
CA THR A 235 2.87 -12.72 11.16
C THR A 235 3.03 -11.59 10.13
N MET A 236 1.96 -11.26 9.40
CA MET A 236 1.91 -10.09 8.50
C MET A 236 1.88 -8.76 9.26
N THR A 237 1.22 -8.68 10.43
CA THR A 237 1.28 -7.49 11.30
C THR A 237 2.69 -7.25 11.81
N ASP A 238 3.41 -8.31 12.21
CA ASP A 238 4.83 -8.25 12.61
C ASP A 238 5.72 -7.67 11.48
N ILE A 239 5.53 -8.16 10.24
CA ILE A 239 6.27 -7.67 9.06
C ILE A 239 6.01 -6.18 8.84
N LEU A 240 4.74 -5.74 8.81
CA LEU A 240 4.39 -4.33 8.58
C LEU A 240 4.86 -3.42 9.72
N ALA A 241 4.81 -3.89 10.96
CA ALA A 241 5.26 -3.13 12.13
C ALA A 241 6.79 -3.00 12.18
N GLY A 242 7.54 -4.07 11.90
CA GLY A 242 9.00 -4.07 11.90
C GLY A 242 9.63 -3.37 10.69
N LEU A 243 8.96 -3.36 9.53
CA LEU A 243 9.32 -2.49 8.40
C LEU A 243 9.07 -1.00 8.73
N GLY A 244 7.93 -0.71 9.36
CA GLY A 244 7.49 0.66 9.65
C GLY A 244 7.38 1.53 8.38
N TYR A 245 7.33 2.85 8.58
CA TYR A 245 7.21 3.81 7.48
C TYR A 245 8.37 3.74 6.47
N ASP A 246 9.60 3.64 6.95
CA ASP A 246 10.78 3.66 6.10
C ASP A 246 10.93 2.38 5.28
N GLY A 247 10.71 1.19 5.88
CA GLY A 247 10.73 -0.08 5.17
C GLY A 247 9.59 -0.20 4.16
N LEU A 248 8.39 0.27 4.49
CA LEU A 248 7.28 0.32 3.53
C LEU A 248 7.52 1.34 2.41
N GLY A 249 8.11 2.50 2.72
CA GLY A 249 8.62 3.44 1.72
C GLY A 249 9.65 2.79 0.80
N ARG A 250 10.56 1.99 1.35
CA ARG A 250 11.58 1.22 0.62
C ARG A 250 10.94 0.25 -0.38
N LEU A 251 9.90 -0.49 0.03
CA LEU A 251 9.12 -1.37 -0.85
C LEU A 251 8.33 -0.60 -1.92
N LEU A 252 7.77 0.56 -1.56
CA LEU A 252 7.11 1.48 -2.49
C LEU A 252 8.08 2.21 -3.44
N GLY A 253 9.40 1.96 -3.36
CA GLY A 253 10.43 2.59 -4.19
C GLY A 253 10.66 4.07 -3.88
N MET A 254 10.36 4.48 -2.66
CA MET A 254 10.66 5.82 -2.14
C MET A 254 12.07 5.90 -1.54
N ALA A 255 12.64 7.10 -1.54
CA ALA A 255 13.95 7.35 -0.96
C ALA A 255 13.85 8.01 0.43
N LYS A 256 14.58 7.46 1.40
CA LYS A 256 14.77 8.05 2.74
C LYS A 256 15.84 9.14 2.68
N THR A 257 15.53 10.36 3.09
CA THR A 257 16.50 11.48 3.19
C THR A 257 16.22 12.35 4.41
N ALA A 258 17.18 13.20 4.81
CA ALA A 258 16.96 14.17 5.87
C ALA A 258 15.74 15.06 5.58
N GLY A 259 14.71 14.97 6.44
CA GLY A 259 13.45 15.68 6.27
C GLY A 259 12.37 14.93 5.46
N THR A 260 12.55 13.65 5.11
CA THR A 260 11.44 12.78 4.68
C THR A 260 10.30 12.81 5.71
N VAL A 261 9.06 12.81 5.24
CA VAL A 261 7.85 12.73 6.07
C VAL A 261 7.47 11.25 6.19
N PRO A 262 7.44 10.63 7.40
CA PRO A 262 7.27 9.19 7.54
C PRO A 262 5.97 8.64 6.93
N ASP A 263 4.82 9.25 7.23
CA ASP A 263 3.51 8.86 6.67
C ASP A 263 3.26 9.42 5.24
N GLY A 264 4.31 9.96 4.61
CA GLY A 264 4.25 10.62 3.31
C GLY A 264 4.16 9.65 2.14
N LEU A 265 2.96 9.20 1.79
CA LEU A 265 2.71 8.41 0.58
C LEU A 265 2.65 9.28 -0.70
N PRO A 266 3.15 8.78 -1.85
CA PRO A 266 3.08 9.51 -3.12
C PRO A 266 1.61 9.79 -3.54
N PRO A 267 1.29 10.92 -4.19
CA PRO A 267 -0.04 11.16 -4.73
C PRO A 267 -0.34 10.27 -5.96
N PRO A 268 -1.62 9.96 -6.25
CA PRO A 268 -2.01 9.21 -7.45
C PRO A 268 -1.50 9.87 -8.75
N ARG A 269 -1.05 9.07 -9.73
CA ARG A 269 -0.54 9.57 -11.03
C ARG A 269 -1.52 10.53 -11.71
N SER A 270 -2.82 10.21 -11.63
CA SER A 270 -3.92 11.02 -12.17
C SER A 270 -4.01 12.42 -11.55
N ALA A 271 -3.78 12.56 -10.24
CA ALA A 271 -3.79 13.86 -9.55
C ALA A 271 -2.58 14.72 -9.98
N LEU A 272 -1.41 14.11 -10.09
CA LEU A 272 -0.18 14.77 -10.52
C LEU A 272 -0.31 15.32 -11.96
N LEU A 273 -0.82 14.51 -12.90
CA LEU A 273 -1.11 14.93 -14.28
C LEU A 273 -2.20 16.02 -14.34
N SER A 274 -3.32 15.83 -13.63
CA SER A 274 -4.42 16.80 -13.57
C SER A 274 -3.96 18.18 -13.07
N SER A 275 -3.13 18.21 -12.03
CA SER A 275 -2.57 19.47 -11.48
C SER A 275 -1.68 20.23 -12.47
N CYS A 276 -1.06 19.54 -13.43
CA CYS A 276 -0.26 20.13 -14.50
C CYS A 276 -1.11 20.65 -15.66
N MET A 277 -2.31 20.11 -15.85
CA MET A 277 -3.27 20.51 -16.90
C MET A 277 -4.26 21.60 -16.45
N ARG A 278 -4.32 21.93 -15.15
CA ARG A 278 -5.10 23.07 -14.64
C ARG A 278 -4.63 24.40 -15.26
N LEU A 279 -5.57 25.22 -15.71
CA LEU A 279 -5.32 26.59 -16.18
C LEU A 279 -4.70 27.46 -15.08
N LEU A 280 -3.67 28.24 -15.44
CA LEU A 280 -2.97 29.13 -14.52
C LEU A 280 -3.87 30.26 -13.97
N GLN A 281 -4.81 30.75 -14.79
CA GLN A 281 -5.75 31.81 -14.45
C GLN A 281 -7.13 31.52 -15.09
N PRO A 282 -7.93 30.58 -14.53
CA PRO A 282 -9.19 30.16 -15.15
C PRO A 282 -10.22 31.28 -15.29
N ASN A 283 -10.12 32.34 -14.47
CA ASN A 283 -11.03 33.48 -14.48
C ASN A 283 -10.61 34.58 -15.48
N VAL A 284 -9.49 34.41 -16.21
CA VAL A 284 -8.96 35.42 -17.15
C VAL A 284 -9.24 34.98 -18.59
N LYS A 285 -10.22 35.64 -19.22
CA LYS A 285 -10.67 35.34 -20.59
C LYS A 285 -9.51 35.45 -21.59
N GLY A 286 -9.21 34.35 -22.27
CA GLY A 286 -8.10 34.24 -23.23
C GLY A 286 -6.79 33.68 -22.66
N CYS A 287 -6.66 33.53 -21.34
CA CYS A 287 -5.54 32.79 -20.76
C CYS A 287 -5.77 31.28 -20.92
N SER A 288 -4.91 30.61 -21.68
CA SER A 288 -4.99 29.15 -21.89
C SER A 288 -3.77 28.37 -21.37
N LEU A 289 -2.73 29.07 -20.89
CA LEU A 289 -1.53 28.45 -20.32
C LEU A 289 -1.83 27.70 -19.00
N THR A 290 -1.29 26.49 -18.85
CA THR A 290 -1.47 25.69 -17.62
C THR A 290 -0.42 25.97 -16.54
N ASP A 291 -0.72 25.53 -15.31
CA ASP A 291 0.23 25.48 -14.19
C ASP A 291 1.50 24.68 -14.57
N GLY A 292 1.35 23.55 -15.28
CA GLY A 292 2.47 22.74 -15.77
C GLY A 292 3.35 23.48 -16.78
N ALA A 293 2.74 24.11 -17.79
CA ALA A 293 3.47 24.94 -18.74
C ALA A 293 4.16 26.13 -18.04
N ARG A 294 3.52 26.74 -17.04
CA ARG A 294 4.11 27.82 -16.26
C ARG A 294 5.28 27.33 -15.39
N ALA A 295 5.22 26.14 -14.83
CA ALA A 295 6.34 25.51 -14.12
C ALA A 295 7.53 25.25 -15.07
N LEU A 296 7.26 24.66 -16.24
CA LEU A 296 8.25 24.32 -17.25
C LEU A 296 8.97 25.56 -17.83
N SER A 297 8.22 26.63 -18.12
CA SER A 297 8.76 27.90 -18.64
C SER A 297 9.93 28.49 -17.82
N LYS A 298 9.93 28.25 -16.51
CA LYS A 298 10.97 28.73 -15.58
C LYS A 298 12.30 27.96 -15.70
N HIS A 299 12.32 26.84 -16.44
CA HIS A 299 13.43 25.88 -16.50
C HIS A 299 13.97 25.62 -17.92
N VAL A 300 13.20 25.87 -18.99
CA VAL A 300 13.63 25.63 -20.38
C VAL A 300 14.92 26.37 -20.74
N HIS A 301 14.92 27.71 -20.64
CA HIS A 301 16.10 28.57 -20.87
C HIS A 301 17.26 28.32 -19.88
N ARG A 302 17.10 27.36 -18.96
CA ARG A 302 18.06 27.00 -17.92
C ARG A 302 18.62 25.58 -18.08
N SER A 303 18.16 24.78 -19.05
CA SER A 303 18.82 23.52 -19.43
C SER A 303 19.80 23.75 -20.58
N ARG A 304 21.08 23.42 -20.38
CA ARG A 304 22.14 23.60 -21.40
C ARG A 304 22.01 22.67 -22.62
N LYS A 305 21.12 21.67 -22.57
CA LYS A 305 20.93 20.66 -23.63
C LYS A 305 19.51 20.61 -24.23
N GLY A 306 18.64 21.58 -23.90
CA GLY A 306 17.26 21.58 -24.40
C GLY A 306 16.37 20.44 -23.85
N TRP A 307 16.78 19.76 -22.77
CA TRP A 307 16.09 18.59 -22.18
C TRP A 307 14.58 18.81 -21.92
N TRP A 308 14.18 20.05 -21.64
CA TRP A 308 12.78 20.47 -21.40
C TRP A 308 11.95 20.71 -22.68
N GLY A 309 12.41 20.24 -23.83
CA GLY A 309 11.76 20.44 -25.13
C GLY A 309 11.86 21.88 -25.68
N ASN A 310 11.30 22.07 -26.87
CA ASN A 310 11.26 23.36 -27.57
C ASN A 310 10.03 24.18 -27.15
N PHE A 311 10.14 24.90 -26.04
CA PHE A 311 9.01 25.64 -25.42
C PHE A 311 8.70 26.97 -26.13
N ASN A 312 8.32 26.89 -27.41
CA ASN A 312 7.99 28.03 -28.27
C ASN A 312 6.57 27.91 -28.87
N GLY A 313 6.09 28.97 -29.51
CA GLY A 313 4.80 28.99 -30.21
C GLY A 313 3.59 29.29 -29.32
N SER A 314 2.46 28.64 -29.60
CA SER A 314 1.17 28.90 -28.93
C SER A 314 1.14 28.38 -27.49
N ASP A 315 0.19 28.85 -26.68
CA ASP A 315 -0.02 28.30 -25.34
C ASP A 315 -0.47 26.82 -25.39
N SER A 316 -1.26 26.43 -26.39
CA SER A 316 -1.59 25.00 -26.64
C SER A 316 -0.32 24.16 -26.86
N SER A 317 0.61 24.65 -27.69
CA SER A 317 1.91 24.00 -27.95
C SER A 317 2.75 23.86 -26.67
N LYS A 318 2.78 24.90 -25.83
CA LYS A 318 3.48 24.90 -24.53
C LYS A 318 2.86 23.93 -23.53
N ASN A 319 1.53 23.87 -23.49
CA ASN A 319 0.78 22.96 -22.63
C ASN A 319 1.02 21.50 -23.03
N GLN A 320 1.03 21.19 -24.33
CA GLN A 320 1.32 19.86 -24.85
C GLN A 320 2.71 19.39 -24.44
N VAL A 321 3.76 20.18 -24.73
CA VAL A 321 5.15 19.89 -24.33
C VAL A 321 5.27 19.71 -22.81
N ALA A 322 4.55 20.49 -22.01
CA ALA A 322 4.54 20.35 -20.56
C ALA A 322 3.85 19.07 -20.07
N SER A 323 2.75 18.67 -20.70
CA SER A 323 2.06 17.41 -20.40
C SER A 323 2.94 16.20 -20.72
N GLU A 324 3.49 16.15 -21.94
CA GLU A 324 4.39 15.08 -22.42
C GLU A 324 5.64 14.93 -21.53
N THR A 325 6.24 16.06 -21.14
CA THR A 325 7.43 16.07 -20.27
C THR A 325 7.10 15.57 -18.86
N VAL A 326 5.92 15.88 -18.32
CA VAL A 326 5.49 15.39 -17.00
C VAL A 326 5.15 13.90 -17.05
N ASP A 327 4.50 13.43 -18.13
CA ASP A 327 4.22 12.00 -18.30
C ASP A 327 5.52 11.16 -18.43
N SER A 328 6.50 11.66 -19.18
CA SER A 328 7.86 11.08 -19.23
C SER A 328 8.52 11.06 -17.85
N LEU A 329 8.57 12.19 -17.13
CA LEU A 329 9.09 12.23 -15.76
C LEU A 329 8.40 11.24 -14.81
N LEU A 330 7.09 11.00 -14.98
CA LEU A 330 6.32 10.04 -14.18
C LEU A 330 6.47 8.59 -14.65
N ARG A 331 6.86 8.34 -15.90
CA ARG A 331 7.11 6.99 -16.45
C ARG A 331 8.55 6.53 -16.18
N GLU A 332 9.50 7.45 -16.30
CA GLU A 332 10.94 7.20 -16.16
C GLU A 332 11.46 7.51 -14.73
N CYS A 333 10.53 7.72 -13.79
CA CYS A 333 10.81 7.99 -12.38
C CYS A 333 11.57 6.83 -11.73
N CYS A 334 12.77 7.10 -11.23
CA CYS A 334 13.64 6.14 -10.54
C CYS A 334 13.98 6.56 -9.11
N TRP A 335 13.46 7.71 -8.66
CA TRP A 335 13.58 8.25 -7.31
C TRP A 335 12.35 9.10 -7.01
N MET A 336 11.73 8.90 -5.86
CA MET A 336 10.63 9.74 -5.37
C MET A 336 10.68 9.87 -3.84
N ASN A 337 10.18 10.98 -3.31
CA ASN A 337 10.13 11.23 -1.87
C ASN A 337 9.02 12.22 -1.51
N VAL A 338 8.42 12.07 -0.33
CA VAL A 338 7.65 13.14 0.33
C VAL A 338 8.51 13.71 1.44
N HIS A 339 8.91 14.98 1.32
CA HIS A 339 9.87 15.58 2.26
C HIS A 339 9.58 17.05 2.52
N LEU A 340 10.11 17.56 3.63
CA LEU A 340 10.06 18.97 4.00
C LEU A 340 10.99 19.80 3.12
N THR A 341 10.53 20.98 2.72
CA THR A 341 11.34 22.01 2.08
C THR A 341 11.13 23.36 2.76
N GLN A 342 12.20 24.03 3.16
CA GLN A 342 12.12 25.39 3.67
C GLN A 342 11.98 26.39 2.49
N PRO A 343 11.16 27.44 2.60
CA PRO A 343 10.13 27.71 3.62
C PRO A 343 8.74 27.09 3.29
N TYR A 344 8.63 26.25 2.25
CA TYR A 344 7.36 25.87 1.60
C TYR A 344 6.67 24.58 2.12
N GLY A 345 7.06 24.11 3.30
CA GLY A 345 6.49 22.93 3.94
C GLY A 345 6.76 21.61 3.19
N PRO A 346 5.94 20.57 3.42
CA PRO A 346 6.08 19.29 2.75
C PRO A 346 5.77 19.39 1.25
N VAL A 347 6.44 18.53 0.49
CA VAL A 347 6.35 18.40 -0.96
C VAL A 347 6.49 16.95 -1.38
N PHE A 348 5.82 16.58 -2.46
CA PHE A 348 6.17 15.38 -3.22
C PHE A 348 7.16 15.75 -4.33
N GLU A 349 8.25 15.01 -4.47
CA GLU A 349 9.28 15.21 -5.48
C GLU A 349 9.59 13.89 -6.20
N ILE A 350 9.72 13.95 -7.54
CA ILE A 350 10.15 12.83 -8.38
C ILE A 350 11.39 13.21 -9.20
N ARG A 351 12.23 12.24 -9.52
CA ARG A 351 13.38 12.40 -10.42
C ARG A 351 13.60 11.20 -11.35
N VAL A 352 14.05 11.51 -12.56
CA VAL A 352 14.64 10.56 -13.53
C VAL A 352 16.14 10.45 -13.29
N HIS A 353 16.80 9.47 -13.93
CA HIS A 353 18.16 9.06 -13.60
C HIS A 353 19.19 10.19 -13.64
N GLU A 354 19.12 11.09 -14.64
CA GLU A 354 20.03 12.24 -14.78
C GLU A 354 19.73 13.38 -13.77
N GLY A 355 18.79 13.17 -12.86
CA GLY A 355 18.43 14.10 -11.78
C GLY A 355 17.49 15.23 -12.19
N TYR A 356 16.99 15.26 -13.44
CA TYR A 356 15.82 16.09 -13.78
C TYR A 356 14.59 15.58 -13.03
N GLY A 357 13.61 16.45 -12.79
CA GLY A 357 12.47 16.10 -11.96
C GLY A 357 11.37 17.15 -11.89
N ALA A 358 10.36 16.88 -11.08
CA ALA A 358 9.27 17.80 -10.79
C ALA A 358 8.81 17.65 -9.34
N ARG A 359 8.17 18.71 -8.83
CA ARG A 359 7.78 18.85 -7.42
C ARG A 359 6.37 19.41 -7.30
N TRP A 360 5.56 18.81 -6.43
CA TRP A 360 4.19 19.20 -6.12
C TRP A 360 4.03 19.58 -4.64
N SER A 361 2.84 20.04 -4.26
CA SER A 361 2.33 19.89 -2.89
C SER A 361 2.26 18.41 -2.48
N GLN A 362 2.24 18.12 -1.17
CA GLN A 362 2.22 16.75 -0.62
C GLN A 362 1.02 15.92 -1.11
N ASP A 363 -0.11 16.57 -1.38
CA ASP A 363 -1.35 15.98 -1.91
C ASP A 363 -1.36 15.84 -3.45
N GLY A 364 -0.32 16.29 -4.14
CA GLY A 364 -0.25 16.31 -5.60
C GLY A 364 -1.13 17.36 -6.29
N SER A 365 -1.97 18.11 -5.56
CA SER A 365 -2.98 19.01 -6.16
C SER A 365 -2.40 20.23 -6.89
N LYS A 366 -1.11 20.54 -6.69
CA LYS A 366 -0.43 21.67 -7.32
C LYS A 366 1.04 21.40 -7.60
N ILE A 367 1.42 21.38 -8.88
CA ILE A 367 2.82 21.49 -9.28
C ILE A 367 3.43 22.80 -8.77
N LYS A 368 4.49 22.71 -7.97
CA LYS A 368 5.25 23.84 -7.42
C LYS A 368 6.31 24.30 -8.43
N ASN A 369 7.12 23.37 -8.96
CA ASN A 369 8.18 23.65 -9.93
C ASN A 369 8.77 22.38 -10.60
N CYS A 370 9.39 22.56 -11.77
CA CYS A 370 10.32 21.59 -12.34
C CYS A 370 11.69 21.67 -11.63
N LEU A 371 12.57 20.68 -11.84
CA LEU A 371 13.86 20.53 -11.16
C LEU A 371 14.94 20.15 -12.16
N ARG A 372 16.07 20.88 -12.14
CA ARG A 372 17.23 20.54 -12.99
C ARG A 372 18.03 19.39 -12.39
N ALA A 373 18.67 18.64 -13.28
CA ALA A 373 19.81 17.77 -12.99
C ALA A 373 20.79 18.40 -11.98
N PHE A 374 21.36 17.57 -11.11
CA PHE A 374 22.39 17.99 -10.18
C PHE A 374 23.65 18.41 -10.95
N VAL A 375 24.30 19.48 -10.48
CA VAL A 375 25.54 19.98 -11.06
C VAL A 375 26.71 19.22 -10.42
N PRO A 376 27.53 18.47 -11.20
CA PRO A 376 28.70 17.77 -10.65
C PRO A 376 29.62 18.75 -9.91
N GLN A 377 30.16 18.33 -8.75
CA GLN A 377 30.89 19.24 -7.85
C GLN A 377 32.07 19.96 -8.52
N THR A 378 32.73 19.29 -9.47
CA THR A 378 33.80 19.85 -10.33
C THR A 378 33.40 21.16 -11.03
N SER A 379 32.12 21.34 -11.36
CA SER A 379 31.62 22.55 -12.02
C SER A 379 31.41 23.74 -11.09
N ARG A 380 31.34 23.55 -9.75
CA ARG A 380 31.09 24.68 -8.82
C ARG A 380 32.25 25.68 -8.77
N LYS A 381 33.51 25.22 -8.91
CA LYS A 381 34.68 26.11 -8.89
C LYS A 381 34.68 27.09 -10.08
N ASN A 382 34.31 26.62 -11.28
CA ASN A 382 34.35 27.43 -12.51
C ASN A 382 33.12 28.35 -12.71
N ILE A 383 32.13 28.31 -11.81
CA ILE A 383 31.01 29.27 -11.81
C ILE A 383 31.37 30.54 -11.03
N ILE A 384 32.27 30.43 -10.06
CA ILE A 384 32.75 31.59 -9.27
C ILE A 384 33.76 32.42 -10.08
N SER A 385 34.62 31.78 -10.88
CA SER A 385 35.63 32.48 -11.71
C SER A 385 35.05 33.36 -12.82
N ASN A 386 33.85 33.04 -13.32
CA ASN A 386 33.29 33.66 -14.53
C ASN A 386 32.19 34.71 -14.25
N CYS A 387 32.05 35.17 -13.00
CA CYS A 387 31.02 36.15 -12.62
C CYS A 387 31.58 37.55 -12.31
N ASP A 388 32.91 37.71 -12.19
CA ASP A 388 33.53 38.90 -11.60
C ASP A 388 34.27 39.81 -12.61
N THR A 389 33.65 40.03 -13.78
CA THR A 389 34.13 41.01 -14.78
C THR A 389 32.99 41.86 -15.34
N THR A 390 32.09 42.40 -14.50
CA THR A 390 31.29 43.63 -14.80
C THR A 390 30.46 44.16 -13.61
N LYS A 391 31.10 44.77 -12.61
CA LYS A 391 30.50 45.92 -11.86
C LYS A 391 31.55 46.71 -11.06
N LYS A 392 31.31 48.01 -10.90
CA LYS A 392 32.24 48.93 -10.23
C LYS A 392 32.25 48.73 -8.71
N LYS A 393 33.43 48.95 -8.11
CA LYS A 393 33.68 49.02 -6.66
C LYS A 393 32.57 49.79 -5.90
N LYS A 394 32.01 49.17 -4.87
CA LYS A 394 31.68 49.84 -3.60
C LYS A 394 32.22 48.97 -2.46
N SER A 395 32.98 49.58 -1.56
CA SER A 395 33.55 48.88 -0.41
C SER A 395 32.48 48.68 0.67
N ILE A 396 32.36 47.45 1.18
CA ILE A 396 31.66 47.11 2.43
C ILE A 396 32.56 46.11 3.16
N SER A 397 32.74 46.30 4.47
CA SER A 397 33.84 45.67 5.22
C SER A 397 33.71 44.15 5.37
N PHE A 398 34.85 43.47 5.20
CA PHE A 398 35.02 42.03 5.48
C PHE A 398 35.12 41.82 7.01
N THR A 399 34.00 41.71 7.72
CA THR A 399 34.01 41.64 9.20
C THR A 399 32.96 40.71 9.83
N VAL A 400 31.92 40.29 9.09
CA VAL A 400 30.74 39.61 9.69
C VAL A 400 30.78 38.07 9.61
N ILE A 401 31.63 37.48 8.75
CA ILE A 401 31.61 36.02 8.48
C ILE A 401 32.58 35.20 9.36
N VAL A 402 33.45 35.84 10.15
CA VAL A 402 34.39 35.13 11.07
C VAL A 402 33.78 34.87 12.45
N ILE A 403 32.85 35.72 12.92
CA ILE A 403 32.32 35.67 14.30
C ILE A 403 31.46 34.42 14.55
N VAL A 404 30.73 33.94 13.54
CA VAL A 404 29.81 32.79 13.65
C VAL A 404 30.53 31.44 13.77
N HIS A 405 31.85 31.36 13.58
CA HIS A 405 32.64 30.14 13.80
C HIS A 405 33.53 30.14 15.05
N MET A 406 33.70 31.27 15.75
CA MET A 406 34.39 31.28 17.05
C MET A 406 33.47 31.06 18.25
N HIS A 407 32.16 31.33 18.16
CA HIS A 407 31.24 31.15 19.29
C HIS A 407 30.76 29.71 19.54
N ILE A 408 30.92 28.79 18.58
CA ILE A 408 30.62 27.36 18.80
C ILE A 408 31.79 26.63 19.49
N ALA A 409 33.03 27.14 19.35
CA ALA A 409 34.23 26.54 19.92
C ALA A 409 34.44 26.80 21.43
N ILE A 410 33.63 27.66 22.06
CA ILE A 410 33.81 28.08 23.46
C ILE A 410 32.70 27.51 24.40
N MET A 411 31.58 27.02 23.86
CA MET A 411 30.52 26.34 24.65
C MET A 411 30.72 24.82 24.83
N LEU A 412 31.94 24.31 24.62
CA LEU A 412 32.29 22.89 24.87
C LEU A 412 33.50 22.71 25.82
N LEU A 413 33.92 23.78 26.51
CA LEU A 413 34.96 23.75 27.56
C LEU A 413 34.60 24.72 28.71
N SER A 414 33.47 24.44 29.38
CA SER A 414 33.07 24.98 30.70
C SER A 414 32.02 24.06 31.30
#